data_AF-A0A937F8C3-F1
#
_entry.id   AF-A0A937F8C3-F1
#
_cell.length_a   1.000
_cell.length_b   1.000
_cell.length_c   1.000
_cell.angle_alpha   90.00
_cell.angle_beta   90.00
_cell.angle_gamma   90.00
#
_symmetry.space_group_name_H-M   'P 1'
#
loop_
_entity.id
_entity.type
_entity.pdbx_description
1 polymer ?
#
loop_
_entity_poly.entity_id
_entity_poly.type
_entity_poly.pdbx_seq_one_letter_code
_entity_poly.pdbx_strand_id
1 'polypeptide(L)'
;MILQQKLKERHIVYLRIFIILAFSSLPLLINLPYRVNIFLTWEGAYRMYLGQIPFKDFGMPLGFGFWLIPAIFFKIFGPYMHTLIIAQAFLNVLSLLAISSIFKMLKMSEAKVFLSILVMCLTFVLINFWPWYNHTVFIFEIFAIFFIIRYTTTKDSFWQLIVAAFFTCLSIFTKQDGGGLALIIISVIVLYYSFINKRLDTPLIFFGAFAAWLLLFIVPFLQYDFSYWFNYGQSPHYSRINIFILLGDIFGESVWEKFFLLACLAAIFFRFNNIKEFIQNQTEVIFSLLTIGLLFQALIIQTTSFSPVTVNYYFTTFGVAYLLHSLPARYNFSQVGLFLFFCVFIFIWRSENYWKYGSGAIKKVLPKSWTELPEDAVAKGNWMAESDTVKVEPTIWQLSKYKSLKHIKLPQKTIEGLEETEKLDAFKKGDMKVLNMSNLTFLAYEWDYDLESGPNYPLWYHKDVALFDREVDMLCEKVANKQYDLIIFEDMPTVDSFFPYAVRECMMNNYKIDLTFPAPTGYGTDHVEVYTLK
;
A
#
# COMPACT_ATOMS: atom_id res chain seq x y z
N MET A 1 28.29 29.98 -18.55
CA MET A 1 29.26 29.61 -17.48
C MET A 1 28.61 28.84 -16.33
N ILE A 2 27.53 29.31 -15.69
CA ILE A 2 26.90 28.64 -14.52
C ILE A 2 26.40 27.22 -14.84
N LEU A 3 25.74 27.01 -15.98
CA LEU A 3 25.19 25.69 -16.37
C LEU A 3 26.27 24.62 -16.62
N GLN A 4 27.54 24.99 -16.74
CA GLN A 4 28.67 24.08 -16.89
C GLN A 4 29.37 23.75 -15.56
N GLN A 5 29.00 24.42 -14.47
CA GLN A 5 29.57 24.13 -13.16
C GLN A 5 29.13 22.75 -12.66
N LYS A 6 30.02 22.06 -11.95
CA LYS A 6 29.75 20.77 -11.31
C LYS A 6 29.26 20.99 -9.88
N LEU A 7 28.12 20.42 -9.54
CA LEU A 7 27.63 20.34 -8.17
C LEU A 7 28.56 19.46 -7.33
N LYS A 8 28.85 19.90 -6.10
CA LYS A 8 29.59 19.08 -5.14
C LYS A 8 28.69 17.93 -4.68
N GLU A 9 29.23 16.71 -4.63
CA GLU A 9 28.49 15.50 -4.24
C GLU A 9 27.77 15.67 -2.89
N ARG A 10 28.43 16.27 -1.90
CA ARG A 10 27.82 16.58 -0.59
C ARG A 10 26.52 17.39 -0.68
N HIS A 11 26.43 18.34 -1.62
CA HIS A 11 25.22 19.15 -1.78
C HIS A 11 24.07 18.31 -2.37
N ILE A 12 24.39 17.39 -3.28
CA ILE A 12 23.41 16.46 -3.85
C ILE A 12 22.91 15.49 -2.76
N VAL A 13 23.80 15.02 -1.88
CA VAL A 13 23.43 14.18 -0.72
C VAL A 13 22.46 14.92 0.19
N TYR A 14 22.75 16.17 0.55
CA TYR A 14 21.86 16.97 1.39
C TYR A 14 20.51 17.23 0.72
N LEU A 15 20.51 17.54 -0.58
CA LEU A 15 19.28 17.72 -1.34
C LEU A 15 18.46 16.42 -1.41
N ARG A 16 19.12 15.26 -1.57
CA ARG A 16 18.48 13.95 -1.52
C ARG A 16 17.79 13.72 -0.18
N ILE A 17 18.52 13.90 0.93
CA ILE A 17 17.96 13.72 2.28
C ILE A 17 16.79 14.68 2.50
N PHE A 18 16.93 15.94 2.08
CA PHE A 18 15.87 16.92 2.16
C PHE A 18 14.61 16.47 1.40
N ILE A 19 14.73 16.01 0.16
CA ILE A 19 13.58 15.52 -0.62
C ILE A 19 12.95 14.28 -0.01
N ILE A 20 13.76 13.33 0.50
CA ILE A 20 13.25 12.14 1.20
C ILE A 20 12.38 12.57 2.38
N LEU A 21 12.88 13.47 3.22
CA LEU A 21 12.14 13.97 4.38
C LEU A 21 10.90 14.75 3.97
N ALA A 22 11.03 15.71 3.05
CA ALA A 22 9.95 16.59 2.63
C ALA A 22 8.76 15.83 2.03
N PHE A 23 9.00 14.88 1.11
CA PHE A 23 7.92 14.09 0.50
C PHE A 23 7.30 13.10 1.49
N SER A 24 8.11 12.50 2.37
CA SER A 24 7.60 11.55 3.37
C SER A 24 6.78 12.25 4.45
N SER A 25 7.14 13.48 4.84
CA SER A 25 6.45 14.25 5.89
C SER A 25 5.30 15.11 5.39
N LEU A 26 5.17 15.36 4.09
CA LEU A 26 4.11 16.19 3.51
C LEU A 26 2.69 15.87 4.03
N PRO A 27 2.28 14.59 4.16
CA PRO A 27 0.94 14.22 4.65
C PRO A 27 0.68 14.62 6.09
N LEU A 28 1.74 14.77 6.89
CA LEU A 28 1.64 15.15 8.30
C LEU A 28 1.21 16.61 8.47
N LEU A 29 1.36 17.42 7.42
CA LEU A 29 1.13 18.86 7.44
C LEU A 29 -0.26 19.24 6.90
N ILE A 30 -1.03 18.28 6.39
CA ILE A 30 -2.32 18.54 5.73
C ILE A 30 -3.43 17.70 6.35
N ASN A 31 -4.65 18.24 6.33
CA ASN A 31 -5.84 17.47 6.70
C ASN A 31 -6.25 16.60 5.51
N LEU A 32 -6.36 15.29 5.72
CA LEU A 32 -6.68 14.32 4.66
C LEU A 32 -8.15 13.90 4.72
N PRO A 33 -8.80 13.62 3.57
CA PRO A 33 -10.09 12.95 3.58
C PRO A 33 -9.94 11.50 4.06
N TYR A 34 -11.00 10.95 4.65
CA TYR A 34 -11.11 9.53 4.95
C TYR A 34 -10.89 8.70 3.68
N ARG A 35 -10.14 7.61 3.78
CA ARG A 35 -9.80 6.75 2.64
C ARG A 35 -10.47 5.39 2.79
N VAL A 36 -11.08 4.92 1.72
CA VAL A 36 -11.65 3.57 1.62
C VAL A 36 -10.62 2.52 2.02
N ASN A 37 -11.05 1.47 2.73
CA ASN A 37 -10.22 0.36 3.22
C ASN A 37 -9.19 0.70 4.30
N ILE A 38 -9.08 1.97 4.75
CA ILE A 38 -8.16 2.30 5.86
C ILE A 38 -8.62 1.68 7.19
N PHE A 39 -9.91 1.35 7.29
CA PHE A 39 -10.50 0.69 8.45
C PHE A 39 -9.77 -0.62 8.78
N LEU A 40 -9.32 -1.37 7.77
CA LEU A 40 -8.62 -2.64 7.94
C LEU A 40 -7.25 -2.42 8.61
N THR A 41 -6.51 -1.41 8.14
CA THR A 41 -5.23 -1.02 8.74
C THR A 41 -5.43 -0.55 10.17
N TRP A 42 -6.43 0.31 10.41
CA TRP A 42 -6.70 0.87 11.72
C TRP A 42 -7.15 -0.19 12.71
N GLU A 43 -8.14 -1.01 12.37
CA GLU A 43 -8.70 -2.00 13.28
C GLU A 43 -7.68 -3.07 13.65
N GLY A 44 -6.95 -3.64 12.68
CA GLY A 44 -5.93 -4.64 13.02
C GLY A 44 -4.82 -4.08 13.89
N ALA A 45 -4.42 -2.81 13.67
CA ALA A 45 -3.44 -2.14 14.52
C ALA A 45 -4.01 -1.83 15.92
N TYR A 46 -5.30 -1.47 15.99
CA TYR A 46 -6.01 -1.21 17.24
C TYR A 46 -6.20 -2.48 18.07
N ARG A 47 -6.58 -3.59 17.46
CA ARG A 47 -6.65 -4.91 18.11
C ARG A 47 -5.30 -5.32 18.69
N MET A 48 -4.22 -5.19 17.93
CA MET A 48 -2.86 -5.41 18.44
C MET A 48 -2.46 -4.42 19.53
N TYR A 49 -2.93 -3.18 19.46
CA TYR A 49 -2.78 -2.19 20.53
C TYR A 49 -3.53 -2.62 21.80
N LEU A 50 -4.67 -3.30 21.71
CA LEU A 50 -5.38 -3.89 22.85
C LEU A 50 -4.74 -5.19 23.36
N GLY A 51 -3.73 -5.73 22.66
CA GLY A 51 -3.05 -6.98 23.02
C GLY A 51 -3.62 -8.23 22.36
N GLN A 52 -4.57 -8.08 21.42
CA GLN A 52 -5.03 -9.18 20.58
C GLN A 52 -3.94 -9.60 19.59
N ILE A 53 -3.93 -10.89 19.26
CA ILE A 53 -2.94 -11.52 18.40
C ILE A 53 -3.63 -12.05 17.14
N PRO A 54 -3.17 -11.68 15.92
CA PRO A 54 -3.69 -12.23 14.68
C PRO A 54 -3.69 -13.77 14.66
N PHE A 55 -4.68 -14.36 13.99
CA PHE A 55 -5.01 -15.79 13.93
C PHE A 55 -5.55 -16.40 15.23
N LYS A 56 -5.11 -15.91 16.40
CA LYS A 56 -5.64 -16.38 17.69
C LYS A 56 -6.95 -15.69 18.06
N ASP A 57 -6.94 -14.36 18.02
CA ASP A 57 -8.04 -13.53 18.50
C ASP A 57 -8.87 -12.93 17.36
N PHE A 58 -8.37 -13.01 16.12
CA PHE A 58 -9.13 -12.70 14.91
C PHE A 58 -8.47 -13.33 13.67
N GLY A 59 -9.30 -13.74 12.73
CA GLY A 59 -8.94 -14.35 11.45
C GLY A 59 -8.72 -13.34 10.33
N MET A 60 -7.82 -13.66 9.40
CA MET A 60 -7.55 -12.79 8.26
C MET A 60 -6.68 -13.50 7.19
N PRO A 61 -6.89 -13.19 5.89
CA PRO A 61 -6.16 -13.84 4.79
C PRO A 61 -4.76 -13.25 4.54
N LEU A 62 -4.46 -12.10 5.15
CA LEU A 62 -3.12 -11.50 5.10
C LEU A 62 -2.27 -12.10 6.24
N GLY A 63 -0.96 -11.85 6.25
CA GLY A 63 -0.18 -12.15 7.46
C GLY A 63 -0.13 -10.95 8.41
N PHE A 64 0.32 -11.17 9.65
CA PHE A 64 0.43 -10.13 10.66
C PHE A 64 1.50 -9.05 10.36
N GLY A 65 2.38 -9.29 9.38
CA GLY A 65 3.49 -8.39 9.03
C GLY A 65 3.02 -6.97 8.69
N PHE A 66 1.82 -6.85 8.09
CA PHE A 66 1.23 -5.56 7.72
C PHE A 66 1.02 -4.61 8.92
N TRP A 67 0.62 -5.14 10.09
CA TRP A 67 0.24 -4.32 11.24
C TRP A 67 1.36 -4.12 12.25
N LEU A 68 2.51 -4.79 12.12
CA LEU A 68 3.61 -4.69 13.09
C LEU A 68 4.02 -3.23 13.37
N ILE A 69 4.26 -2.45 12.32
CA ILE A 69 4.70 -1.06 12.46
C ILE A 69 3.55 -0.14 12.87
N PRO A 70 2.36 -0.19 12.23
CA PRO A 70 1.18 0.52 12.72
C PRO A 70 0.87 0.31 14.21
N ALA A 71 0.92 -0.93 14.70
CA ALA A 71 0.63 -1.27 16.09
C ALA A 71 1.66 -0.69 17.08
N ILE A 72 2.95 -0.73 16.72
CA ILE A 72 4.01 -0.07 17.52
C ILE A 72 3.74 1.43 17.61
N PHE A 73 3.37 2.07 16.50
CA PHE A 73 3.07 3.51 16.50
C PHE A 73 1.81 3.82 17.30
N PHE A 74 0.79 2.93 17.29
CA PHE A 74 -0.38 3.07 18.17
C PHE A 74 0.00 3.00 19.65
N LYS A 75 0.94 2.13 20.03
CA LYS A 75 1.45 2.07 21.41
C LYS A 75 2.19 3.36 21.82
N ILE A 76 2.89 4.02 20.90
CA ILE A 76 3.67 5.23 21.18
C ILE A 76 2.81 6.50 21.15
N PHE A 77 1.97 6.65 20.12
CA PHE A 77 1.25 7.89 19.82
C PHE A 77 -0.26 7.80 20.05
N GLY A 78 -0.81 6.63 20.34
CA GLY A 78 -2.24 6.38 20.47
C GLY A 78 -2.91 5.90 19.17
N PRO A 79 -4.10 5.29 19.26
CA PRO A 79 -4.80 4.66 18.13
C PRO A 79 -5.57 5.67 17.25
N TYR A 80 -4.88 6.72 16.82
CA TYR A 80 -5.45 7.74 15.93
C TYR A 80 -5.16 7.38 14.47
N MET A 81 -6.08 7.69 13.54
CA MET A 81 -5.83 7.56 12.10
C MET A 81 -4.62 8.38 11.65
N HIS A 82 -4.37 9.54 12.28
CA HIS A 82 -3.16 10.31 12.03
C HIS A 82 -1.88 9.54 12.41
N THR A 83 -1.92 8.69 13.44
CA THR A 83 -0.78 7.84 13.83
C THR A 83 -0.39 6.88 12.71
N LEU A 84 -1.35 6.38 11.92
CA LEU A 84 -1.08 5.57 10.73
C LEU A 84 -0.28 6.36 9.68
N ILE A 85 -0.58 7.65 9.51
CA ILE A 85 0.15 8.52 8.58
C ILE A 85 1.60 8.72 9.07
N ILE A 86 1.81 8.88 10.38
CA ILE A 86 3.16 8.96 10.98
C ILE A 86 3.94 7.66 10.71
N ALA A 87 3.30 6.50 10.93
CA ALA A 87 3.91 5.20 10.64
C ALA A 87 4.29 5.06 9.15
N GLN A 88 3.42 5.51 8.24
CA GLN A 88 3.71 5.49 6.80
C GLN A 88 4.84 6.45 6.42
N ALA A 89 4.88 7.65 7.00
CA ALA A 89 5.95 8.62 6.77
C ALA A 89 7.31 8.04 7.20
N PHE A 90 7.35 7.39 8.37
CA PHE A 90 8.54 6.70 8.86
C PHE A 90 8.99 5.60 7.89
N LEU A 91 8.05 4.76 7.45
CA LEU A 91 8.31 3.70 6.47
C LEU A 91 8.84 4.24 5.14
N ASN A 92 8.30 5.36 4.65
CA ASN A 92 8.76 6.02 3.43
C ASN A 92 10.20 6.53 3.57
N VAL A 93 10.55 7.14 4.70
CA VAL A 93 11.92 7.58 4.95
C VAL A 93 12.89 6.40 4.92
N LEU A 94 12.57 5.32 5.64
CA LEU A 94 13.43 4.15 5.70
C LEU A 94 13.60 3.48 4.32
N SER A 95 12.50 3.31 3.57
CA SER A 95 12.55 2.67 2.26
C SER A 95 13.33 3.51 1.24
N LEU A 96 13.17 4.83 1.22
CA LEU A 96 13.94 5.72 0.33
C LEU A 96 15.43 5.76 0.67
N LEU A 97 15.79 5.69 1.96
CA LEU A 97 17.19 5.57 2.40
C LEU A 97 17.79 4.20 2.00
N ALA A 98 17.02 3.12 2.11
CA ALA A 98 17.42 1.80 1.66
C ALA A 98 17.64 1.77 0.13
N ILE A 99 16.70 2.29 -0.66
CA ILE A 99 16.81 2.42 -2.12
C ILE A 99 18.03 3.27 -2.50
N SER A 100 18.22 4.42 -1.84
CA SER A 100 19.40 5.27 -2.07
C SER A 100 20.69 4.48 -1.86
N SER A 101 20.74 3.66 -0.81
CA SER A 101 21.91 2.84 -0.48
C SER A 101 22.10 1.69 -1.47
N ILE A 102 21.02 1.02 -1.90
CA ILE A 102 21.04 -0.01 -2.95
C ILE A 102 21.68 0.56 -4.22
N PHE A 103 21.19 1.71 -4.71
CA PHE A 103 21.74 2.33 -5.91
C PHE A 103 23.21 2.76 -5.77
N LYS A 104 23.62 3.22 -4.57
CA LYS A 104 25.03 3.51 -4.29
C LYS A 104 25.90 2.26 -4.32
N MET A 105 25.44 1.14 -3.76
CA MET A 105 26.14 -0.14 -3.80
C MET A 105 26.24 -0.69 -5.24
N LEU A 106 25.26 -0.38 -6.08
CA LEU A 106 25.26 -0.65 -7.52
C LEU A 106 26.05 0.38 -8.34
N LYS A 107 26.94 1.15 -7.69
CA LYS A 107 27.90 2.08 -8.30
C LYS A 107 27.29 3.27 -9.04
N MET A 108 26.04 3.66 -8.72
CA MET A 108 25.46 4.90 -9.26
C MET A 108 26.10 6.15 -8.64
N SER A 109 26.25 7.21 -9.45
CA SER A 109 26.71 8.51 -8.96
C SER A 109 25.63 9.23 -8.15
N GLU A 110 26.02 10.13 -7.25
CA GLU A 110 25.07 10.85 -6.36
C GLU A 110 23.94 11.54 -7.14
N ALA A 111 24.26 12.16 -8.27
CA ALA A 111 23.27 12.82 -9.13
C ALA A 111 22.24 11.83 -9.69
N LYS A 112 22.70 10.67 -10.19
CA LYS A 112 21.79 9.65 -10.73
C LYS A 112 20.91 9.07 -9.61
N VAL A 113 21.47 8.81 -8.43
CA VAL A 113 20.69 8.35 -7.26
C VAL A 113 19.64 9.38 -6.86
N PHE A 114 20.01 10.66 -6.80
CA PHE A 114 19.06 11.74 -6.49
C PHE A 114 17.88 11.76 -7.49
N LEU A 115 18.17 11.72 -8.79
CA LEU A 115 17.14 11.75 -9.83
C LEU A 115 16.20 10.55 -9.73
N SER A 116 16.73 9.34 -9.47
CA SER A 116 15.91 8.15 -9.23
C SER A 116 15.04 8.28 -7.98
N ILE A 117 15.58 8.80 -6.88
CA ILE A 117 14.80 9.05 -5.65
C ILE A 117 13.70 10.08 -5.88
N LEU A 118 13.96 11.13 -6.68
CA LEU A 118 12.94 12.10 -7.05
C LEU A 118 11.78 11.44 -7.83
N VAL A 119 12.10 10.53 -8.76
CA VAL A 119 11.07 9.71 -9.45
C VAL A 119 10.26 8.92 -8.42
N MET A 120 10.90 8.20 -7.50
CA MET A 120 10.22 7.42 -6.46
C MET A 120 9.29 8.26 -5.59
N CYS A 121 9.74 9.46 -5.21
CA CYS A 121 8.95 10.40 -4.44
C CYS A 121 7.65 10.80 -5.17
N LEU A 122 7.75 11.05 -6.48
CA LEU A 122 6.62 11.55 -7.30
C LEU A 122 5.68 10.44 -7.81
N THR A 123 6.22 9.25 -8.09
CA THR A 123 5.42 8.14 -8.65
C THR A 123 4.83 7.24 -7.59
N PHE A 124 5.44 7.13 -6.41
CA PHE A 124 5.05 6.14 -5.42
C PHE A 124 4.73 6.76 -4.06
N VAL A 125 5.65 7.53 -3.48
CA VAL A 125 5.47 8.08 -2.13
C VAL A 125 4.31 9.07 -2.08
N LEU A 126 4.24 10.00 -3.04
CA LEU A 126 3.20 11.02 -3.10
C LEU A 126 1.76 10.46 -3.24
N ILE A 127 1.64 9.25 -3.79
CA ILE A 127 0.34 8.59 -4.00
C ILE A 127 -0.01 7.72 -2.77
N ASN A 128 0.99 7.23 -2.05
CA ASN A 128 0.86 6.22 -1.00
C ASN A 128 1.21 6.74 0.40
N PHE A 129 0.42 7.72 0.85
CA PHE A 129 0.55 8.32 2.18
C PHE A 129 -0.19 7.60 3.30
N TRP A 130 -1.08 6.68 2.95
CA TRP A 130 -1.77 5.81 3.90
C TRP A 130 -1.09 4.45 3.94
N PRO A 131 -0.95 3.82 5.12
CA PRO A 131 -0.47 2.45 5.17
C PRO A 131 -1.41 1.51 4.44
N TRP A 132 -0.81 0.79 3.51
CA TRP A 132 -1.47 -0.17 2.67
C TRP A 132 -0.59 -1.42 2.56
N TYR A 133 -1.20 -2.59 2.52
CA TYR A 133 -0.45 -3.84 2.54
C TYR A 133 0.40 -4.01 1.27
N ASN A 134 -0.05 -3.55 0.09
CA ASN A 134 0.78 -3.56 -1.13
C ASN A 134 2.01 -2.67 -1.01
N HIS A 135 1.93 -1.60 -0.23
CA HIS A 135 3.08 -0.74 0.01
C HIS A 135 4.03 -1.39 1.02
N THR A 136 3.48 -1.91 2.12
CA THR A 136 4.27 -2.50 3.20
C THR A 136 5.02 -3.76 2.74
N VAL A 137 4.42 -4.61 1.91
CA VAL A 137 5.06 -5.80 1.32
C VAL A 137 6.30 -5.41 0.51
N PHE A 138 6.18 -4.36 -0.30
CA PHE A 138 7.27 -3.82 -1.11
C PHE A 138 8.36 -3.18 -0.24
N ILE A 139 8.01 -2.49 0.86
CA ILE A 139 9.01 -1.94 1.78
C ILE A 139 9.84 -3.04 2.45
N PHE A 140 9.20 -4.12 2.92
CA PHE A 140 9.93 -5.26 3.47
C PHE A 140 10.79 -5.96 2.41
N GLU A 141 10.29 -6.09 1.17
CA GLU A 141 11.09 -6.55 0.05
C GLU A 141 12.33 -5.67 -0.18
N ILE A 142 12.19 -4.34 -0.18
CA ILE A 142 13.31 -3.39 -0.32
C ILE A 142 14.34 -3.57 0.79
N PHE A 143 13.91 -3.81 2.03
CA PHE A 143 14.84 -4.10 3.13
C PHE A 143 15.59 -5.42 2.89
N ALA A 144 14.89 -6.47 2.45
CA ALA A 144 15.52 -7.74 2.11
C ALA A 144 16.53 -7.57 0.96
N ILE A 145 16.16 -6.86 -0.12
CA ILE A 145 17.05 -6.51 -1.23
C ILE A 145 18.26 -5.72 -0.71
N PHE A 146 18.07 -4.73 0.15
CA PHE A 146 19.18 -3.94 0.71
C PHE A 146 20.24 -4.83 1.35
N PHE A 147 19.84 -5.80 2.19
CA PHE A 147 20.79 -6.71 2.82
C PHE A 147 21.44 -7.68 1.83
N ILE A 148 20.71 -8.17 0.83
CA ILE A 148 21.26 -9.03 -0.24
C ILE A 148 22.27 -8.27 -1.11
N ILE A 149 21.93 -7.05 -1.55
CA ILE A 149 22.86 -6.23 -2.34
C ILE A 149 24.08 -5.88 -1.49
N ARG A 150 23.92 -5.57 -0.20
CA ARG A 150 25.04 -5.33 0.71
C ARG A 150 25.96 -6.54 0.83
N TYR A 151 25.38 -7.72 0.98
CA TYR A 151 26.12 -8.99 1.06
C TYR A 151 26.91 -9.21 -0.22
N THR A 152 26.26 -9.07 -1.37
CA THR A 152 26.83 -9.41 -2.67
C THR A 152 27.82 -8.38 -3.23
N THR A 153 27.85 -7.14 -2.73
CA THR A 153 28.65 -6.05 -3.32
C THR A 153 29.66 -5.40 -2.38
N THR A 154 29.48 -5.49 -1.07
CA THR A 154 30.33 -4.74 -0.11
C THR A 154 31.01 -5.63 0.92
N LYS A 155 30.24 -6.41 1.68
CA LYS A 155 30.75 -7.20 2.80
C LYS A 155 29.94 -8.48 2.96
N ASP A 156 30.59 -9.60 2.66
CA ASP A 156 30.07 -10.96 2.80
C ASP A 156 29.91 -11.34 4.29
N SER A 157 28.84 -10.87 4.93
CA SER A 157 28.53 -11.22 6.31
C SER A 157 27.25 -12.03 6.38
N PHE A 158 27.34 -13.26 6.89
CA PHE A 158 26.23 -14.22 6.88
C PHE A 158 24.96 -13.70 7.58
N TRP A 159 25.08 -12.83 8.59
CA TRP A 159 23.91 -12.25 9.26
C TRP A 159 23.05 -11.44 8.29
N GLN A 160 23.62 -10.87 7.23
CA GLN A 160 22.87 -10.12 6.22
C GLN A 160 21.94 -11.05 5.44
N LEU A 161 22.35 -12.30 5.18
CA LEU A 161 21.47 -13.32 4.59
C LEU A 161 20.33 -13.69 5.54
N ILE A 162 20.62 -13.83 6.84
CA ILE A 162 19.62 -14.14 7.87
C ILE A 162 18.59 -13.02 7.99
N VAL A 163 19.04 -11.76 8.00
CA VAL A 163 18.16 -10.59 8.08
C VAL A 163 17.40 -10.37 6.77
N ALA A 164 18.02 -10.64 5.62
CA ALA A 164 17.31 -10.64 4.34
C ALA A 164 16.18 -11.68 4.35
N ALA A 165 16.47 -12.91 4.78
CA ALA A 165 15.47 -13.98 4.90
C ALA A 165 14.31 -13.60 5.83
N PHE A 166 14.60 -12.94 6.96
CA PHE A 166 13.58 -12.40 7.87
C PHE A 166 12.65 -11.40 7.16
N PHE A 167 13.21 -10.42 6.44
CA PHE A 167 12.39 -9.42 5.73
C PHE A 167 11.63 -10.02 4.53
N THR A 168 12.20 -11.02 3.84
CA THR A 168 11.46 -11.80 2.83
C THR A 168 10.27 -12.53 3.45
N CYS A 169 10.46 -13.14 4.63
CA CYS A 169 9.39 -13.78 5.38
C CYS A 169 8.31 -12.76 5.76
N LEU A 170 8.68 -11.61 6.32
CA LEU A 170 7.74 -10.53 6.62
C LEU A 170 6.98 -10.02 5.39
N SER A 171 7.61 -9.99 4.22
CA SER A 171 6.97 -9.65 2.95
C SER A 171 5.84 -10.65 2.64
N ILE A 172 6.10 -11.96 2.73
CA ILE A 172 5.07 -13.02 2.55
C ILE A 172 3.95 -12.89 3.58
N PHE A 173 4.30 -12.66 4.85
CA PHE A 173 3.35 -12.39 5.93
C PHE A 173 2.78 -10.96 5.90
N THR A 174 2.97 -10.20 4.84
CA THR A 174 2.24 -8.95 4.62
C THR A 174 1.28 -9.14 3.47
N LYS A 175 1.77 -9.72 2.37
CA LYS A 175 0.96 -10.08 1.22
C LYS A 175 1.63 -11.24 0.47
N GLN A 176 0.91 -12.34 0.28
CA GLN A 176 1.48 -13.60 -0.22
C GLN A 176 2.00 -13.52 -1.66
N ASP A 177 1.23 -12.90 -2.56
CA ASP A 177 1.61 -12.71 -3.98
C ASP A 177 2.86 -11.83 -4.10
N GLY A 178 2.86 -10.65 -3.47
CA GLY A 178 4.01 -9.74 -3.44
C GLY A 178 5.24 -10.36 -2.77
N GLY A 179 5.06 -11.01 -1.62
CA GLY A 179 6.16 -11.65 -0.89
C GLY A 179 6.72 -12.88 -1.58
N GLY A 180 5.88 -13.64 -2.30
CA GLY A 180 6.33 -14.75 -3.14
C GLY A 180 7.21 -14.27 -4.29
N LEU A 181 6.82 -13.17 -4.94
CA LEU A 181 7.63 -12.53 -5.99
C LEU A 181 8.94 -11.97 -5.43
N ALA A 182 8.92 -11.34 -4.26
CA ALA A 182 10.11 -10.91 -3.54
C ALA A 182 11.08 -12.07 -3.27
N LEU A 183 10.57 -13.23 -2.81
CA LEU A 183 11.37 -14.43 -2.61
C LEU A 183 12.01 -14.91 -3.90
N ILE A 184 11.29 -14.89 -5.03
CA ILE A 184 11.83 -15.28 -6.34
C ILE A 184 12.98 -14.34 -6.75
N ILE A 185 12.78 -13.02 -6.71
CA ILE A 185 13.79 -12.03 -7.08
C ILE A 185 15.06 -12.23 -6.25
N ILE A 186 14.91 -12.35 -4.93
CA ILE A 186 16.03 -12.54 -4.01
C ILE A 186 16.73 -13.88 -4.27
N SER A 187 15.97 -14.95 -4.48
CA SER A 187 16.51 -16.28 -4.78
C SER A 187 17.36 -16.27 -6.04
N VAL A 188 16.90 -15.60 -7.10
CA VAL A 188 17.65 -15.48 -8.36
C VAL A 188 18.98 -14.75 -8.14
N ILE A 189 19.00 -13.66 -7.37
CA ILE A 189 20.23 -12.91 -7.05
C ILE A 189 21.19 -13.76 -6.20
N VAL A 190 20.68 -14.44 -5.17
CA VAL A 190 21.44 -15.34 -4.28
C VAL A 190 22.07 -16.49 -5.05
N LEU A 191 21.29 -17.15 -5.92
CA LEU A 191 21.74 -18.27 -6.74
C LEU A 191 22.76 -17.81 -7.79
N TYR A 192 22.53 -16.68 -8.45
CA TYR A 192 23.51 -16.08 -9.37
C TYR A 192 24.84 -15.81 -8.67
N TYR A 193 24.80 -15.12 -7.52
CA TYR A 193 26.00 -14.82 -6.73
C TYR A 193 26.74 -16.10 -6.32
N SER A 194 26.01 -17.09 -5.82
CA SER A 194 26.54 -18.40 -5.43
C SER A 194 27.21 -19.11 -6.60
N PHE A 195 26.59 -19.08 -7.78
CA PHE A 195 27.11 -19.72 -8.98
C PHE A 195 28.42 -19.08 -9.45
N ILE A 196 28.47 -17.75 -9.55
CA ILE A 196 29.67 -17.02 -10.00
C ILE A 196 30.83 -17.17 -9.02
N ASN A 197 30.56 -17.12 -7.71
CA ASN A 197 31.59 -17.19 -6.67
C ASN A 197 31.87 -18.62 -6.17
N LYS A 198 31.16 -19.63 -6.68
CA LYS A 198 31.24 -21.03 -6.24
C LYS A 198 30.99 -21.20 -4.73
N ARG A 199 30.01 -20.46 -4.19
CA ARG A 199 29.70 -20.36 -2.75
C ARG A 199 28.35 -20.97 -2.39
N LEU A 200 28.31 -22.30 -2.24
CA LEU A 200 27.09 -23.04 -1.89
C LEU A 200 26.55 -22.73 -0.48
N ASP A 201 27.40 -22.22 0.41
CA ASP A 201 27.00 -21.76 1.75
C ASP A 201 25.97 -20.62 1.68
N THR A 202 26.06 -19.77 0.66
CA THR A 202 25.18 -18.60 0.49
C THR A 202 23.69 -18.99 0.37
N PRO A 203 23.27 -19.83 -0.60
CA PRO A 203 21.87 -20.27 -0.67
C PRO A 203 21.47 -21.14 0.53
N LEU A 204 22.36 -21.99 1.06
CA LEU A 204 22.06 -22.82 2.23
C LEU A 204 21.71 -21.97 3.46
N ILE A 205 22.49 -20.92 3.74
CA ILE A 205 22.23 -20.02 4.86
C ILE A 205 20.94 -19.23 4.63
N PHE A 206 20.75 -18.68 3.43
CA PHE A 206 19.55 -17.89 3.13
C PHE A 206 18.27 -18.73 3.24
N PHE A 207 18.20 -19.87 2.54
CA PHE A 207 17.00 -20.72 2.55
C PHE A 207 16.80 -21.42 3.89
N GLY A 208 17.88 -21.82 4.58
CA GLY A 208 17.80 -22.36 5.94
C GLY A 208 17.25 -21.33 6.93
N ALA A 209 17.74 -20.08 6.89
CA ALA A 209 17.21 -19.01 7.72
C ALA A 209 15.76 -18.66 7.37
N PHE A 210 15.42 -18.63 6.08
CA PHE A 210 14.05 -18.37 5.62
C PHE A 210 13.08 -19.44 6.13
N ALA A 211 13.44 -20.71 6.02
CA ALA A 211 12.64 -21.81 6.56
C ALA A 211 12.49 -21.72 8.09
N ALA A 212 13.55 -21.37 8.81
CA ALA A 212 13.50 -21.18 10.26
C ALA A 212 12.54 -20.04 10.67
N TRP A 213 12.59 -18.89 9.99
CA TRP A 213 11.65 -17.79 10.23
C TRP A 213 10.21 -18.17 9.88
N LEU A 214 10.00 -18.88 8.76
CA LEU A 214 8.69 -19.38 8.37
C LEU A 214 8.11 -20.30 9.45
N LEU A 215 8.88 -21.26 9.95
CA LEU A 215 8.46 -22.15 11.03
C LEU A 215 8.14 -21.37 12.31
N LEU A 216 8.98 -20.39 12.68
CA LEU A 216 8.75 -19.56 13.85
C LEU A 216 7.43 -18.77 13.76
N PHE A 217 7.04 -18.34 12.55
CA PHE A 217 5.83 -17.55 12.33
C PHE A 217 4.57 -18.39 12.10
N ILE A 218 4.69 -19.66 11.71
CA ILE A 218 3.54 -20.55 11.47
C ILE A 218 3.22 -21.41 12.69
N VAL A 219 4.23 -22.10 13.24
CA VAL A 219 4.03 -23.19 14.22
C VAL A 219 3.22 -22.75 15.45
N PRO A 220 3.46 -21.56 16.06
CA PRO A 220 2.67 -21.12 17.22
C PRO A 220 1.17 -20.98 16.95
N PHE A 221 0.77 -20.80 15.69
CA PHE A 221 -0.60 -20.50 15.28
C PHE A 221 -1.35 -21.68 14.67
N LEU A 222 -0.69 -22.83 14.45
CA LEU A 222 -1.34 -24.02 13.88
C LEU A 222 -2.54 -24.52 14.69
N GLN A 223 -2.55 -24.26 16.00
CA GLN A 223 -3.67 -24.59 16.89
C GLN A 223 -4.88 -23.64 16.79
N TYR A 224 -4.75 -22.52 16.07
CA TYR A 224 -5.77 -21.47 15.95
C TYR A 224 -6.25 -21.33 14.50
N ASP A 225 -6.48 -22.45 13.82
CA ASP A 225 -6.96 -22.46 12.43
C ASP A 225 -6.07 -21.61 11.49
N PHE A 226 -4.76 -21.50 11.75
CA PHE A 226 -3.86 -20.73 10.89
C PHE A 226 -3.94 -21.17 9.43
N SER A 227 -4.04 -22.47 9.19
CA SER A 227 -4.23 -23.00 7.84
C SER A 227 -5.57 -22.60 7.22
N TYR A 228 -6.63 -22.42 8.00
CA TYR A 228 -7.90 -21.92 7.48
C TYR A 228 -7.75 -20.48 6.96
N TRP A 229 -7.11 -19.64 7.77
CA TRP A 229 -6.98 -18.21 7.48
C TRP A 229 -5.90 -17.91 6.44
N PHE A 230 -4.76 -18.58 6.53
CA PHE A 230 -3.59 -18.30 5.72
C PHE A 230 -3.50 -19.15 4.46
N ASN A 231 -4.13 -20.32 4.40
CA ASN A 231 -4.14 -21.13 3.18
C ASN A 231 -5.16 -20.57 2.17
N TYR A 232 -4.90 -20.87 0.89
CA TYR A 232 -5.83 -20.70 -0.21
C TYR A 232 -7.13 -21.40 0.12
N GLY A 233 -8.07 -20.63 0.64
CA GLY A 233 -9.44 -20.72 0.24
C GLY A 233 -10.16 -22.02 0.58
N GLN A 234 -11.25 -21.87 1.32
CA GLN A 234 -12.31 -22.86 1.28
C GLN A 234 -12.71 -23.18 -0.18
N SER A 235 -13.14 -24.40 -0.45
CA SER A 235 -13.90 -24.60 -1.70
C SER A 235 -15.07 -23.60 -1.69
N PRO A 236 -15.29 -22.80 -2.76
CA PRO A 236 -14.81 -22.97 -4.13
C PRO A 236 -13.87 -21.86 -4.63
N HIS A 237 -12.73 -21.59 -3.96
CA HIS A 237 -11.80 -20.60 -4.54
C HIS A 237 -11.11 -21.10 -5.79
N TYR A 238 -11.31 -20.38 -6.89
CA TYR A 238 -10.52 -20.51 -8.11
C TYR A 238 -9.21 -19.75 -7.98
N SER A 239 -8.16 -20.20 -8.67
CA SER A 239 -6.93 -19.41 -8.82
C SER A 239 -7.29 -18.02 -9.32
N ARG A 240 -6.97 -16.98 -8.53
CA ARG A 240 -7.10 -15.57 -8.97
C ARG A 240 -6.24 -15.28 -10.20
N ILE A 241 -5.23 -16.11 -10.46
CA ILE A 241 -4.44 -16.07 -11.67
C ILE A 241 -5.17 -16.88 -12.73
N ASN A 242 -5.95 -16.19 -13.56
CA ASN A 242 -6.39 -16.71 -14.84
C ASN A 242 -5.34 -16.30 -15.89
N ILE A 243 -4.70 -17.28 -16.54
CA ILE A 243 -3.63 -17.02 -17.51
C ILE A 243 -4.10 -16.12 -18.67
N PHE A 244 -5.35 -16.21 -19.09
CA PHE A 244 -5.89 -15.38 -20.16
C PHE A 244 -6.05 -13.93 -19.70
N ILE A 245 -6.52 -13.70 -18.47
CA ILE A 245 -6.57 -12.36 -17.86
C ILE A 245 -5.14 -11.81 -17.71
N LEU A 246 -4.22 -12.62 -17.18
CA LEU A 246 -2.82 -12.22 -17.03
C LEU A 246 -2.18 -11.79 -18.36
N LEU A 247 -2.36 -12.57 -19.42
CA LEU A 247 -1.88 -12.21 -20.74
C LEU A 247 -2.62 -10.98 -21.29
N GLY A 248 -3.94 -10.88 -21.07
CA GLY A 248 -4.76 -9.74 -21.44
C GLY A 248 -4.22 -8.43 -20.85
N ASP A 249 -3.96 -8.40 -19.55
CA ASP A 249 -3.44 -7.22 -18.85
C ASP A 249 -2.02 -6.87 -19.31
N ILE A 250 -1.13 -7.87 -19.42
CA ILE A 250 0.24 -7.68 -19.91
C ILE A 250 0.25 -7.08 -21.31
N PHE A 251 -0.55 -7.61 -22.24
CA PHE A 251 -0.57 -7.13 -23.62
C PHE A 251 -1.41 -5.87 -23.81
N GLY A 252 -2.47 -5.68 -23.04
CA GLY A 252 -3.44 -4.57 -23.15
C GLY A 252 -3.08 -3.31 -22.38
N GLU A 253 -2.65 -3.41 -21.11
CA GLU A 253 -2.62 -2.26 -20.19
C GLU A 253 -1.20 -1.85 -19.76
N SER A 254 -0.27 -2.81 -19.57
CA SER A 254 1.04 -2.59 -18.94
C SER A 254 2.09 -1.87 -19.82
N VAL A 255 1.74 -0.73 -20.39
CA VAL A 255 2.54 0.02 -21.37
C VAL A 255 3.91 0.43 -20.79
N TRP A 256 3.94 0.93 -19.55
CA TRP A 256 5.17 1.46 -18.95
C TRP A 256 6.14 0.35 -18.54
N GLU A 257 5.63 -0.75 -18.01
CA GLU A 257 6.39 -1.94 -17.64
C GLU A 257 7.06 -2.53 -18.88
N LYS A 258 6.29 -2.70 -19.98
CA LYS A 258 6.81 -3.15 -21.28
C LYS A 258 7.87 -2.19 -21.82
N PHE A 259 7.62 -0.89 -21.77
CA PHE A 259 8.57 0.12 -22.21
C PHE A 259 9.89 0.02 -21.44
N PHE A 260 9.85 0.00 -20.10
CA PHE A 260 11.06 -0.10 -19.29
C PHE A 260 11.78 -1.43 -19.48
N LEU A 261 11.05 -2.54 -19.59
CA LEU A 261 11.64 -3.86 -19.83
C LEU A 261 12.41 -3.86 -21.15
N LEU A 262 11.78 -3.43 -22.25
CA LEU A 262 12.42 -3.35 -23.57
C LEU A 262 13.61 -2.38 -23.57
N ALA A 263 13.48 -1.21 -22.92
CA ALA A 263 14.55 -0.24 -22.83
C ALA A 263 15.75 -0.77 -22.02
N CYS A 264 15.51 -1.48 -20.91
CA CYS A 264 16.57 -2.10 -20.12
C CYS A 264 17.27 -3.22 -20.90
N LEU A 265 16.52 -4.08 -21.60
CA LEU A 265 17.08 -5.14 -22.43
C LEU A 265 17.91 -4.56 -23.59
N ALA A 266 17.42 -3.52 -24.25
CA ALA A 266 18.17 -2.80 -25.28
C ALA A 266 19.45 -2.18 -24.71
N ALA A 267 19.39 -1.57 -23.52
CA ALA A 267 20.56 -1.01 -22.86
C ALA A 267 21.62 -2.08 -22.55
N ILE A 268 21.21 -3.28 -22.10
CA ILE A 268 22.12 -4.42 -21.90
C ILE A 268 22.74 -4.84 -23.24
N PHE A 269 21.92 -5.02 -24.27
CA PHE A 269 22.35 -5.47 -25.59
C PHE A 269 23.36 -4.51 -26.26
N PHE A 270 23.14 -3.20 -26.17
CA PHE A 270 24.04 -2.21 -26.76
C PHE A 270 25.30 -1.94 -25.92
N ARG A 271 25.27 -2.27 -24.62
CA ARG A 271 26.40 -1.99 -23.72
C ARG A 271 27.46 -3.09 -23.75
N PHE A 272 27.08 -4.34 -23.97
CA PHE A 272 27.99 -5.48 -23.93
C PHE A 272 28.11 -6.15 -25.30
N ASN A 273 29.33 -6.37 -25.76
CA ASN A 273 29.58 -6.98 -27.07
C ASN A 273 29.30 -8.49 -27.07
N ASN A 274 29.36 -9.13 -25.90
CA ASN A 274 29.04 -10.54 -25.74
C ASN A 274 28.48 -10.83 -24.34
N ILE A 275 27.70 -11.91 -24.24
CA ILE A 275 27.01 -12.29 -22.99
C ILE A 275 27.97 -12.70 -21.86
N LYS A 276 29.17 -13.19 -22.21
CA LYS A 276 30.18 -13.58 -21.22
C LYS A 276 30.71 -12.37 -20.47
N GLU A 277 30.95 -11.26 -21.17
CA GLU A 277 31.35 -9.98 -20.59
C GLU A 277 30.28 -9.46 -19.62
N PHE A 278 29.00 -9.53 -20.02
CA PHE A 278 27.88 -9.19 -19.14
C PHE A 278 27.87 -10.07 -17.89
N ILE A 279 27.86 -11.40 -18.04
CA ILE A 279 27.80 -12.37 -16.93
C ILE A 279 28.97 -12.18 -15.95
N GLN A 280 30.16 -11.81 -16.44
CA GLN A 280 31.34 -11.53 -15.61
C GLN A 280 31.25 -10.19 -14.87
N ASN A 281 30.45 -9.24 -15.35
CA ASN A 281 30.20 -7.97 -14.66
C ASN A 281 29.10 -8.14 -13.61
N GLN A 282 29.48 -8.67 -12.46
CA GLN A 282 28.58 -9.01 -11.37
C GLN A 282 27.67 -7.86 -10.91
N THR A 283 28.21 -6.64 -10.78
CA THR A 283 27.41 -5.47 -10.38
C THR A 283 26.31 -5.20 -11.40
N GLU A 284 26.64 -5.29 -12.69
CA GLU A 284 25.67 -5.04 -13.74
C GLU A 284 24.59 -6.12 -13.77
N VAL A 285 24.97 -7.40 -13.73
CA VAL A 285 24.00 -8.51 -13.75
C VAL A 285 23.05 -8.43 -12.57
N ILE A 286 23.56 -8.16 -11.36
CA ILE A 286 22.71 -8.01 -10.17
C ILE A 286 21.73 -6.83 -10.35
N PHE A 287 22.19 -5.69 -10.88
CA PHE A 287 21.30 -4.55 -11.12
C PHE A 287 20.25 -4.86 -12.20
N SER A 288 20.63 -5.53 -13.28
CA SER A 288 19.71 -5.97 -14.33
C SER A 288 18.68 -6.97 -13.80
N LEU A 289 19.10 -7.99 -13.05
CA LEU A 289 18.21 -9.01 -12.46
C LEU A 289 17.22 -8.37 -11.48
N LEU A 290 17.69 -7.46 -10.62
CA LEU A 290 16.82 -6.71 -9.71
C LEU A 290 15.79 -5.88 -10.48
N THR A 291 16.24 -5.10 -11.47
CA THR A 291 15.36 -4.20 -12.23
C THR A 291 14.33 -4.97 -13.04
N ILE A 292 14.76 -6.00 -13.77
CA ILE A 292 13.89 -6.87 -14.56
C ILE A 292 12.93 -7.64 -13.65
N GLY A 293 13.41 -8.16 -12.51
CA GLY A 293 12.59 -8.83 -11.51
C GLY A 293 11.46 -7.94 -10.99
N LEU A 294 11.77 -6.69 -10.62
CA LEU A 294 10.76 -5.73 -10.15
C LEU A 294 9.78 -5.30 -11.24
N LEU A 295 10.22 -5.25 -12.51
CA LEU A 295 9.33 -5.00 -13.65
C LEU A 295 8.37 -6.17 -13.89
N PHE A 296 8.85 -7.41 -13.84
CA PHE A 296 7.99 -8.60 -13.92
C PHE A 296 7.04 -8.71 -12.73
N GLN A 297 7.51 -8.38 -11.54
CA GLN A 297 6.67 -8.33 -10.35
C GLN A 297 5.52 -7.33 -10.54
N ALA A 298 5.79 -6.13 -11.07
CA ALA A 298 4.76 -5.14 -11.35
C ALA A 298 3.73 -5.65 -12.39
N LEU A 299 4.19 -6.34 -13.44
CA LEU A 299 3.31 -6.98 -14.43
C LEU A 299 2.36 -8.00 -13.79
N ILE A 300 2.86 -8.83 -12.88
CA ILE A 300 2.04 -9.87 -12.22
C ILE A 300 1.08 -9.24 -11.21
N ILE A 301 1.55 -8.33 -10.36
CA ILE A 301 0.74 -7.73 -9.27
C ILE A 301 -0.46 -6.94 -9.81
N GLN A 302 -0.35 -6.33 -10.99
CA GLN A 302 -1.48 -5.65 -11.64
C GLN A 302 -2.69 -6.57 -11.83
N THR A 303 -2.43 -7.86 -12.10
CA THR A 303 -3.47 -8.84 -12.40
C THR A 303 -4.00 -9.54 -11.15
N THR A 304 -3.19 -9.59 -10.08
CA THR A 304 -3.54 -10.28 -8.83
C THR A 304 -4.11 -9.34 -7.76
N SER A 305 -4.03 -8.03 -7.96
CA SER A 305 -4.43 -7.03 -6.97
C SER A 305 -5.52 -6.11 -7.51
N PHE A 306 -6.64 -6.01 -6.79
CA PHE A 306 -7.74 -5.05 -7.07
C PHE A 306 -7.38 -3.57 -6.82
N SER A 307 -6.10 -3.24 -6.75
CA SER A 307 -5.65 -1.86 -6.50
C SER A 307 -5.49 -1.12 -7.83
N PRO A 308 -5.76 0.19 -7.87
CA PRO A 308 -5.52 0.99 -9.07
C PRO A 308 -4.10 0.76 -9.63
N VAL A 309 -3.96 0.75 -10.96
CA VAL A 309 -2.66 0.56 -11.63
C VAL A 309 -1.60 1.56 -11.11
N THR A 310 -2.05 2.75 -10.71
CA THR A 310 -1.22 3.82 -10.18
C THR A 310 -0.55 3.52 -8.84
N VAL A 311 -1.05 2.55 -8.06
CA VAL A 311 -0.49 2.26 -6.73
C VAL A 311 0.85 1.53 -6.83
N ASN A 312 1.15 0.93 -7.98
CA ASN A 312 2.31 0.04 -8.18
C ASN A 312 3.49 0.68 -8.93
N TYR A 313 3.53 2.00 -9.14
CA TYR A 313 4.58 2.67 -9.92
C TYR A 313 5.98 2.73 -9.27
N TYR A 314 6.27 1.91 -8.25
CA TYR A 314 7.61 1.80 -7.68
C TYR A 314 8.63 1.27 -8.70
N PHE A 315 8.23 0.39 -9.62
CA PHE A 315 9.11 -0.18 -10.65
C PHE A 315 9.71 0.88 -11.58
N THR A 316 9.00 2.00 -11.78
CA THR A 316 9.43 3.10 -12.64
C THR A 316 10.76 3.66 -12.16
N THR A 317 10.96 3.75 -10.84
CA THR A 317 12.20 4.19 -10.21
C THR A 317 13.38 3.30 -10.62
N PHE A 318 13.21 1.99 -10.60
CA PHE A 318 14.27 1.03 -10.93
C PHE A 318 14.56 1.03 -12.43
N GLY A 319 13.53 1.09 -13.28
CA GLY A 319 13.69 1.25 -14.72
C GLY A 319 14.47 2.52 -15.07
N VAL A 320 14.08 3.67 -14.52
CA VAL A 320 14.81 4.94 -14.72
C VAL A 320 16.22 4.88 -14.15
N ALA A 321 16.41 4.30 -12.96
CA ALA A 321 17.72 4.17 -12.35
C ALA A 321 18.68 3.34 -13.23
N TYR A 322 18.20 2.21 -13.75
CA TYR A 322 18.99 1.35 -14.63
C TYR A 322 19.33 2.04 -15.96
N LEU A 323 18.38 2.74 -16.57
CA LEU A 323 18.63 3.50 -17.80
C LEU A 323 19.65 4.63 -17.56
N LEU A 324 19.49 5.41 -16.48
CA LEU A 324 20.46 6.44 -16.10
C LEU A 324 21.84 5.85 -15.84
N HIS A 325 21.92 4.69 -15.18
CA HIS A 325 23.16 3.96 -14.93
C HIS A 325 23.85 3.56 -16.24
N SER A 326 23.09 3.02 -17.19
CA SER A 326 23.56 2.56 -18.50
C SER A 326 23.98 3.68 -19.47
N LEU A 327 23.63 4.94 -19.19
CA LEU A 327 24.09 6.06 -20.01
C LEU A 327 25.63 6.22 -19.95
N PRO A 328 26.29 6.50 -21.10
CA PRO A 328 27.74 6.64 -21.17
C PRO A 328 28.31 7.66 -20.19
N ALA A 329 29.52 7.40 -19.68
CA ALA A 329 30.19 8.25 -18.69
C ALA A 329 30.45 9.70 -19.15
N ARG A 330 30.38 9.98 -20.46
CA ARG A 330 30.48 11.35 -21.02
C ARG A 330 29.39 12.29 -20.49
N TYR A 331 28.25 11.76 -20.04
CA TYR A 331 27.18 12.54 -19.45
C TYR A 331 27.40 12.70 -17.94
N ASN A 332 27.97 13.84 -17.54
CA ASN A 332 28.15 14.17 -16.13
C ASN A 332 26.87 14.78 -15.54
N PHE A 333 26.01 13.93 -14.97
CA PHE A 333 24.77 14.34 -14.30
C PHE A 333 24.97 15.27 -13.08
N SER A 334 26.19 15.46 -12.61
CA SER A 334 26.48 16.47 -11.57
C SER A 334 26.64 17.88 -12.15
N GLN A 335 26.70 18.04 -13.48
CA GLN A 335 26.70 19.34 -14.13
C GLN A 335 25.34 20.04 -13.89
N VAL A 336 25.37 21.28 -13.39
CA VAL A 336 24.17 22.03 -12.97
C VAL A 336 23.10 22.06 -14.05
N GLY A 337 23.46 22.39 -15.29
CA GLY A 337 22.47 22.48 -16.38
C GLY A 337 21.79 21.15 -16.69
N LEU A 338 22.56 20.06 -16.76
CA LEU A 338 22.01 18.72 -17.02
C LEU A 338 21.17 18.23 -15.83
N PHE A 339 21.66 18.43 -14.61
CA PHE A 339 20.96 18.08 -13.38
C PHE A 339 19.59 18.77 -13.29
N LEU A 340 19.54 20.10 -13.47
CA LEU A 340 18.32 20.87 -13.43
C LEU A 340 17.36 20.50 -14.56
N PHE A 341 17.87 20.28 -15.77
CA PHE A 341 17.07 19.82 -16.91
C PHE A 341 16.31 18.53 -16.57
N PHE A 342 17.01 17.52 -16.02
CA PHE A 342 16.36 16.26 -15.63
C PHE A 342 15.40 16.42 -14.45
N CYS A 343 15.71 17.27 -13.47
CA CYS A 343 14.78 17.57 -12.38
C CYS A 343 13.46 18.14 -12.94
N VAL A 344 13.54 19.18 -13.78
CA VAL A 344 12.38 19.82 -14.40
C VAL A 344 11.60 18.82 -15.25
N PHE A 345 12.28 18.01 -16.05
CA PHE A 345 11.64 16.98 -16.87
C PHE A 345 10.87 15.97 -16.01
N ILE A 346 11.45 15.49 -14.91
CA ILE A 346 10.80 14.55 -13.98
C ILE A 346 9.55 15.19 -13.35
N PHE A 347 9.63 16.45 -12.91
CA PHE A 347 8.46 17.17 -12.38
C PHE A 347 7.35 17.29 -13.44
N ILE A 348 7.69 17.70 -14.67
CA ILE A 348 6.71 17.83 -15.76
C ILE A 348 6.06 16.48 -16.09
N TRP A 349 6.86 15.42 -16.19
CA TRP A 349 6.40 14.08 -16.56
C TRP A 349 5.34 13.52 -15.60
N ARG A 350 5.48 13.77 -14.29
CA ARG A 350 4.53 13.28 -13.26
C ARG A 350 3.71 14.38 -12.60
N SER A 351 3.42 15.43 -13.39
CA SER A 351 2.67 16.58 -12.93
C SER A 351 1.24 16.27 -12.48
N GLU A 352 0.62 15.25 -13.07
CA GLU A 352 -0.73 14.79 -12.73
C GLU A 352 -0.95 14.56 -11.23
N ASN A 353 0.01 13.93 -10.54
CA ASN A 353 -0.15 13.48 -9.16
C ASN A 353 -0.13 14.65 -8.17
N TYR A 354 0.87 15.53 -8.26
CA TYR A 354 0.95 16.68 -7.36
C TYR A 354 0.00 17.80 -7.78
N TRP A 355 -0.37 17.91 -9.06
CA TRP A 355 -1.36 18.88 -9.51
C TRP A 355 -2.73 18.63 -8.87
N LYS A 356 -3.13 17.36 -8.73
CA LYS A 356 -4.37 16.99 -8.02
C LYS A 356 -4.44 17.59 -6.61
N TYR A 357 -3.34 17.54 -5.85
CA TYR A 357 -3.28 18.09 -4.49
C TYR A 357 -3.00 19.60 -4.46
N GLY A 358 -2.17 20.10 -5.38
CA GLY A 358 -1.73 21.49 -5.43
C GLY A 358 -2.75 22.44 -6.06
N SER A 359 -3.59 21.96 -6.97
CA SER A 359 -4.54 22.79 -7.72
C SER A 359 -5.49 23.57 -6.81
N GLY A 360 -5.94 22.98 -5.69
CA GLY A 360 -6.77 23.67 -4.70
C GLY A 360 -6.06 24.85 -4.02
N ALA A 361 -4.76 24.72 -3.74
CA ALA A 361 -3.96 25.82 -3.19
C ALA A 361 -3.66 26.88 -4.26
N ILE A 362 -3.34 26.45 -5.48
CA ILE A 362 -3.05 27.33 -6.62
C ILE A 362 -4.29 28.15 -7.00
N LYS A 363 -5.48 27.54 -7.03
CA LYS A 363 -6.76 28.23 -7.30
C LYS A 363 -7.05 29.39 -6.34
N LYS A 364 -6.56 29.34 -5.10
CA LYS A 364 -6.73 30.43 -4.12
C LYS A 364 -5.86 31.65 -4.40
N VAL A 365 -4.77 31.46 -5.14
CA VAL A 365 -3.78 32.52 -5.44
C VAL A 365 -3.92 33.03 -6.87
N LEU A 366 -4.41 32.20 -7.78
CA LEU A 366 -4.62 32.60 -9.17
C LEU A 366 -5.76 33.61 -9.31
N PRO A 367 -5.65 34.57 -10.26
CA PRO A 367 -6.76 35.46 -10.61
C PRO A 367 -8.00 34.66 -11.03
N LYS A 368 -9.20 35.11 -10.63
CA LYS A 368 -10.47 34.46 -11.00
C LYS A 368 -10.65 34.27 -12.52
N SER A 369 -10.09 35.18 -13.32
CA SER A 369 -10.09 35.10 -14.79
C SER A 369 -9.37 33.88 -15.36
N TRP A 370 -8.62 33.15 -14.55
CA TRP A 370 -7.90 31.93 -14.93
C TRP A 370 -8.61 30.65 -14.44
N THR A 371 -9.69 30.77 -13.66
CA THR A 371 -10.28 29.64 -12.93
C THR A 371 -11.73 29.33 -13.26
N GLU A 372 -12.51 30.31 -13.72
CA GLU A 372 -13.95 30.14 -14.02
C GLU A 372 -14.18 30.32 -15.52
N LEU A 373 -14.62 29.24 -16.18
CA LEU A 373 -15.11 29.31 -17.55
C LEU A 373 -16.54 29.89 -17.50
N PRO A 374 -16.93 30.73 -18.49
CA PRO A 374 -18.33 31.12 -18.66
C PRO A 374 -19.25 29.89 -18.72
N GLU A 375 -20.44 29.96 -18.12
CA GLU A 375 -21.40 28.84 -18.08
C GLU A 375 -21.80 28.37 -19.49
N ASP A 376 -21.76 29.28 -20.46
CA ASP A 376 -22.07 29.08 -21.88
C ASP A 376 -20.86 28.65 -22.74
N ALA A 377 -19.65 28.65 -22.18
CA ALA A 377 -18.44 28.30 -22.93
C ALA A 377 -18.24 26.78 -22.98
N VAL A 378 -18.35 26.18 -24.18
CA VAL A 378 -17.99 24.76 -24.38
C VAL A 378 -16.49 24.57 -24.11
N ALA A 379 -16.19 23.75 -23.12
CA ALA A 379 -14.88 23.42 -22.64
C ALA A 379 -14.80 21.93 -22.28
N LYS A 380 -13.58 21.43 -22.06
CA LYS A 380 -13.34 20.03 -21.69
C LYS A 380 -14.09 19.59 -20.41
N GLY A 381 -14.53 20.53 -19.57
CA GLY A 381 -15.30 20.26 -18.35
C GLY A 381 -16.83 20.16 -18.54
N ASN A 382 -17.39 20.69 -19.63
CA ASN A 382 -18.85 20.80 -19.85
C ASN A 382 -19.30 20.40 -21.28
N TRP A 383 -18.42 19.83 -22.09
CA TRP A 383 -18.75 19.31 -23.44
C TRP A 383 -19.49 17.97 -23.45
N MET A 384 -19.69 17.32 -22.29
CA MET A 384 -20.42 16.04 -22.19
C MET A 384 -21.93 16.28 -22.18
N ALA A 385 -22.68 15.46 -22.93
CA ALA A 385 -24.15 15.54 -23.01
C ALA A 385 -24.79 15.33 -21.63
N GLU A 386 -25.75 16.18 -21.25
CA GLU A 386 -26.44 16.13 -19.94
C GLU A 386 -27.11 14.78 -19.65
N SER A 387 -27.39 13.96 -20.67
CA SER A 387 -28.04 12.65 -20.55
C SER A 387 -27.18 11.57 -19.88
N ASP A 388 -25.86 11.76 -19.76
CA ASP A 388 -24.94 10.75 -19.21
C ASP A 388 -24.45 11.06 -17.78
N THR A 389 -24.93 12.15 -17.16
CA THR A 389 -24.47 12.54 -15.82
C THR A 389 -25.64 12.70 -14.86
N VAL A 390 -25.84 11.70 -13.99
CA VAL A 390 -26.52 11.92 -12.71
C VAL A 390 -25.79 13.08 -12.03
N LYS A 391 -26.46 14.21 -11.80
CA LYS A 391 -25.90 15.35 -11.06
C LYS A 391 -25.71 14.91 -9.61
N VAL A 392 -24.57 14.29 -9.31
CA VAL A 392 -24.19 13.93 -7.94
C VAL A 392 -23.79 15.22 -7.24
N GLU A 393 -24.52 15.58 -6.20
CA GLU A 393 -24.16 16.72 -5.35
C GLU A 393 -22.73 16.52 -4.81
N PRO A 394 -21.87 17.56 -4.84
CA PRO A 394 -20.51 17.42 -4.37
C PRO A 394 -20.47 17.12 -2.86
N THR A 395 -19.78 16.05 -2.48
CA THR A 395 -19.59 15.67 -1.07
C THR A 395 -18.81 16.74 -0.32
N ILE A 396 -19.42 17.31 0.73
CA ILE A 396 -18.80 18.31 1.61
C ILE A 396 -17.99 17.58 2.69
N TRP A 397 -16.67 17.83 2.75
CA TRP A 397 -15.75 17.19 3.69
C TRP A 397 -15.38 18.12 4.84
N GLN A 398 -15.65 17.71 6.08
CA GLN A 398 -15.37 18.48 7.29
C GLN A 398 -14.66 17.65 8.36
N LEU A 399 -14.01 18.33 9.32
CA LEU A 399 -13.42 17.66 10.48
C LEU A 399 -14.54 17.26 11.45
N SER A 400 -14.40 16.12 12.10
CA SER A 400 -15.33 15.63 13.12
C SER A 400 -14.84 15.94 14.54
N LYS A 401 -15.71 15.70 15.53
CA LYS A 401 -15.37 15.78 16.97
C LYS A 401 -14.55 14.58 17.47
N TYR A 402 -14.47 13.50 16.69
CA TYR A 402 -13.86 12.23 17.08
C TYR A 402 -12.34 12.33 17.18
N LYS A 403 -11.79 11.85 18.30
CA LYS A 403 -10.36 11.99 18.62
C LYS A 403 -9.47 11.14 17.70
N SER A 404 -9.90 9.93 17.39
CA SER A 404 -9.33 8.99 16.42
C SER A 404 -9.21 9.57 15.02
N LEU A 405 -10.07 10.54 14.67
CA LEU A 405 -10.09 11.20 13.37
C LEU A 405 -9.45 12.60 13.38
N LYS A 406 -8.63 12.93 14.38
CA LYS A 406 -7.89 14.20 14.38
C LYS A 406 -7.10 14.34 13.07
N HIS A 407 -7.29 15.47 12.37
CA HIS A 407 -6.74 15.77 11.04
C HIS A 407 -7.33 14.96 9.86
N ILE A 408 -8.34 14.14 10.11
CA ILE A 408 -9.04 13.36 9.08
C ILE A 408 -10.44 13.95 8.89
N LYS A 409 -10.81 14.21 7.64
CA LYS A 409 -12.13 14.73 7.29
C LYS A 409 -13.07 13.60 6.93
N LEU A 410 -14.33 13.73 7.34
CA LEU A 410 -15.44 12.88 6.92
C LEU A 410 -16.44 13.68 6.09
N PRO A 411 -17.29 13.01 5.29
CA PRO A 411 -18.47 13.64 4.72
C PRO A 411 -19.36 14.22 5.82
N GLN A 412 -19.90 15.43 5.61
CA GLN A 412 -20.75 16.11 6.58
C GLN A 412 -21.95 15.26 6.99
N LYS A 413 -22.67 14.68 6.02
CA LYS A 413 -23.84 13.82 6.27
C LYS A 413 -23.49 12.56 7.07
N THR A 414 -22.26 12.04 6.93
CA THR A 414 -21.78 10.91 7.75
C THR A 414 -21.58 11.34 9.20
N ILE A 415 -21.02 12.54 9.45
CA ILE A 415 -20.86 13.06 10.81
C ILE A 415 -22.23 13.27 11.47
N GLU A 416 -23.17 13.88 10.76
CA GLU A 416 -24.55 14.06 11.25
C GLU A 416 -25.21 12.71 11.58
N GLY A 417 -25.06 11.71 10.71
CA GLY A 417 -25.56 10.35 10.95
C GLY A 417 -24.96 9.68 12.19
N LEU A 418 -23.66 9.86 12.44
CA LEU A 418 -23.00 9.36 13.65
C LEU A 418 -23.51 10.08 14.91
N GLU A 419 -23.73 11.40 14.84
CA GLU A 419 -24.26 12.18 15.95
C GLU A 419 -25.71 11.84 16.28
N GLU A 420 -26.54 11.53 15.27
CA GLU A 420 -27.89 10.99 15.51
C GLU A 420 -27.85 9.57 16.08
N THR A 421 -26.89 8.75 15.65
CA THR A 421 -26.70 7.38 16.18
C THR A 421 -26.39 7.41 17.68
N GLU A 422 -25.57 8.34 18.14
CA GLU A 422 -25.25 8.53 19.57
C GLU A 422 -26.46 8.94 20.43
N LYS A 423 -27.57 9.37 19.82
CA LYS A 423 -28.81 9.73 20.54
C LYS A 423 -29.76 8.54 20.73
N LEU A 424 -29.49 7.40 20.08
CA LEU A 424 -30.32 6.21 20.19
C LEU A 424 -30.28 5.64 21.62
N ASP A 425 -31.37 4.99 22.04
CA ASP A 425 -31.48 4.41 23.38
C ASP A 425 -30.42 3.34 23.68
N ALA A 426 -29.87 2.69 22.64
CA ALA A 426 -28.79 1.72 22.77
C ALA A 426 -27.56 2.30 23.51
N PHE A 427 -27.23 3.59 23.29
CA PHE A 427 -26.11 4.27 23.95
C PHE A 427 -26.33 4.57 25.43
N LYS A 428 -27.56 4.44 25.94
CA LYS A 428 -27.85 4.62 27.37
C LYS A 428 -27.42 3.39 28.18
N LYS A 429 -27.14 2.26 27.53
CA LYS A 429 -26.61 1.05 28.16
C LYS A 429 -25.09 1.18 28.30
N GLY A 430 -24.56 1.06 29.52
CA GLY A 430 -23.14 1.24 29.79
C GLY A 430 -22.22 0.14 29.25
N ASP A 431 -22.78 -1.02 28.88
CA ASP A 431 -22.09 -2.21 28.38
C ASP A 431 -22.60 -2.63 26.99
N MET A 432 -22.77 -1.64 26.10
CA MET A 432 -23.34 -1.85 24.77
C MET A 432 -22.52 -2.84 23.93
N LYS A 433 -23.18 -3.90 23.45
CA LYS A 433 -22.60 -4.85 22.50
C LYS A 433 -22.82 -4.37 21.07
N VAL A 434 -21.73 -4.17 20.33
CA VAL A 434 -21.77 -3.62 18.96
C VAL A 434 -21.22 -4.62 17.96
N LEU A 435 -22.00 -4.91 16.92
CA LEU A 435 -21.48 -5.51 15.70
C LEU A 435 -21.21 -4.38 14.69
N ASN A 436 -19.95 -4.17 14.33
CA ASN A 436 -19.58 -3.15 13.34
C ASN A 436 -19.06 -3.80 12.06
N MET A 437 -19.91 -3.84 11.04
CA MET A 437 -19.63 -4.30 9.68
C MET A 437 -19.66 -3.11 8.73
N SER A 438 -18.77 -2.14 8.98
CA SER A 438 -18.63 -0.93 8.15
C SER A 438 -17.18 -0.47 8.11
N ASN A 439 -16.90 0.54 7.28
CA ASN A 439 -15.64 1.26 7.27
C ASN A 439 -15.44 2.13 8.53
N LEU A 440 -16.41 2.21 9.46
CA LEU A 440 -16.36 3.07 10.65
C LEU A 440 -15.73 2.36 11.88
N THR A 441 -14.67 1.58 11.68
CA THR A 441 -14.09 0.73 12.75
C THR A 441 -13.44 1.54 13.88
N PHE A 442 -13.07 2.80 13.61
CA PHE A 442 -12.55 3.73 14.63
C PHE A 442 -13.53 3.98 15.79
N LEU A 443 -14.83 3.71 15.58
CA LEU A 443 -15.86 3.85 16.60
C LEU A 443 -15.64 2.92 17.79
N ALA A 444 -14.93 1.80 17.64
CA ALA A 444 -14.57 0.95 18.77
C ALA A 444 -13.76 1.71 19.85
N TYR A 445 -12.93 2.67 19.43
CA TYR A 445 -12.20 3.53 20.35
C TYR A 445 -13.02 4.74 20.81
N GLU A 446 -13.87 5.32 19.96
CA GLU A 446 -14.65 6.53 20.31
C GLU A 446 -15.85 6.23 21.20
N TRP A 447 -16.48 5.07 21.00
CA TRP A 447 -17.67 4.64 21.74
C TRP A 447 -17.34 3.58 22.80
N ASP A 448 -16.06 3.25 22.96
CA ASP A 448 -15.52 2.38 24.03
C ASP A 448 -16.25 1.03 24.16
N TYR A 449 -16.52 0.38 23.02
CA TYR A 449 -17.11 -0.96 23.00
C TYR A 449 -16.05 -2.03 22.72
N ASP A 450 -16.31 -3.23 23.24
CA ASP A 450 -15.44 -4.38 23.03
C ASP A 450 -15.55 -4.91 21.60
N LEU A 451 -14.39 -5.09 20.96
CA LEU A 451 -14.30 -5.77 19.67
C LEU A 451 -14.49 -7.27 19.86
N GLU A 452 -15.40 -7.84 19.09
CA GLU A 452 -15.57 -9.29 18.96
C GLU A 452 -14.24 -9.97 18.63
N SER A 453 -13.96 -11.09 19.31
CA SER A 453 -12.68 -11.79 19.21
C SER A 453 -12.86 -13.30 19.30
N GLY A 454 -11.87 -14.01 18.79
CA GLY A 454 -11.78 -15.47 18.77
C GLY A 454 -11.20 -15.99 17.47
N PRO A 455 -10.79 -17.27 17.43
CA PRO A 455 -10.13 -17.86 16.26
C PRO A 455 -11.05 -17.96 15.03
N ASN A 456 -12.37 -17.84 15.22
CA ASN A 456 -13.37 -17.91 14.15
C ASN A 456 -13.89 -16.52 13.72
N TYR A 457 -13.38 -15.43 14.32
CA TYR A 457 -13.94 -14.10 14.07
C TYR A 457 -13.08 -13.34 13.04
N PRO A 458 -13.60 -12.95 11.87
CA PRO A 458 -12.80 -12.30 10.85
C PRO A 458 -12.53 -10.83 11.17
N LEU A 459 -11.35 -10.33 10.81
CA LEU A 459 -11.03 -8.89 10.83
C LEU A 459 -11.66 -8.15 9.64
N TRP A 460 -11.83 -8.84 8.52
CA TRP A 460 -12.30 -8.24 7.28
C TRP A 460 -13.53 -9.00 6.79
N TYR A 461 -14.65 -8.30 6.64
CA TYR A 461 -15.95 -8.89 6.33
C TYR A 461 -16.23 -9.09 4.84
N HIS A 462 -15.24 -8.92 3.95
CA HIS A 462 -15.42 -9.16 2.51
C HIS A 462 -15.61 -10.65 2.26
N LYS A 463 -16.82 -11.02 1.84
CA LYS A 463 -17.17 -12.40 1.52
C LYS A 463 -16.27 -12.92 0.40
N ASP A 464 -15.83 -14.17 0.52
CA ASP A 464 -14.92 -14.85 -0.41
C ASP A 464 -13.51 -14.25 -0.47
N VAL A 465 -13.19 -13.35 0.46
CA VAL A 465 -11.83 -12.83 0.64
C VAL A 465 -11.32 -13.13 2.04
N ALA A 466 -12.08 -12.75 3.07
CA ALA A 466 -11.70 -12.87 4.47
C ALA A 466 -12.84 -13.34 5.39
N LEU A 467 -14.04 -13.49 4.82
CA LEU A 467 -15.23 -14.00 5.47
C LEU A 467 -15.85 -15.07 4.57
N PHE A 468 -16.22 -16.22 5.13
CA PHE A 468 -16.81 -17.32 4.37
C PHE A 468 -18.12 -17.79 4.99
N ASP A 469 -18.75 -18.81 4.41
CA ASP A 469 -20.08 -19.28 4.83
C ASP A 469 -20.11 -19.69 6.32
N ARG A 470 -19.02 -20.27 6.84
CA ARG A 470 -18.88 -20.55 8.29
C ARG A 470 -19.05 -19.29 9.15
N GLU A 471 -18.43 -18.19 8.75
CA GLU A 471 -18.51 -16.92 9.47
C GLU A 471 -19.87 -16.22 9.25
N VAL A 472 -20.48 -16.37 8.06
CA VAL A 472 -21.85 -15.89 7.80
C VAL A 472 -22.84 -16.57 8.74
N ASP A 473 -22.79 -17.90 8.83
CA ASP A 473 -23.68 -18.70 9.68
C ASP A 473 -23.52 -18.31 11.16
N MET A 474 -22.27 -18.19 11.61
CA MET A 474 -21.94 -17.74 12.97
C MET A 474 -22.52 -16.35 13.26
N LEU A 475 -22.34 -15.38 12.35
CA LEU A 475 -22.88 -14.03 12.54
C LEU A 475 -24.42 -14.03 12.53
N CYS A 476 -25.05 -14.78 11.62
CA CYS A 476 -26.50 -14.93 11.56
C CYS A 476 -27.08 -15.56 12.83
N GLU A 477 -26.41 -16.57 13.41
CA GLU A 477 -26.80 -17.17 14.68
C GLU A 477 -26.73 -16.15 15.82
N LYS A 478 -25.65 -15.38 15.92
CA LYS A 478 -25.51 -14.32 16.93
C LYS A 478 -26.58 -13.23 16.78
N VAL A 479 -26.87 -12.83 15.55
CA VAL A 479 -27.94 -11.88 15.22
C VAL A 479 -29.31 -12.44 15.63
N ALA A 480 -29.63 -13.69 15.25
CA ALA A 480 -30.88 -14.34 15.62
C ALA A 480 -31.05 -14.47 17.15
N ASN A 481 -29.95 -14.71 17.85
CA ASN A 481 -29.90 -14.78 19.31
C ASN A 481 -29.89 -13.42 20.01
N LYS A 482 -30.10 -12.31 19.27
CA LYS A 482 -30.18 -10.94 19.80
C LYS A 482 -28.97 -10.55 20.68
N GLN A 483 -27.78 -10.97 20.28
CA GLN A 483 -26.56 -10.75 21.07
C GLN A 483 -26.05 -9.31 21.06
N TYR A 484 -26.50 -8.48 20.12
CA TYR A 484 -26.02 -7.11 19.92
C TYR A 484 -27.10 -6.11 20.32
N ASP A 485 -26.69 -5.00 20.92
CA ASP A 485 -27.58 -3.87 21.20
C ASP A 485 -27.66 -2.91 20.01
N LEU A 486 -26.56 -2.82 19.26
CA LEU A 486 -26.39 -1.96 18.10
C LEU A 486 -25.66 -2.74 17.00
N ILE A 487 -26.16 -2.66 15.77
CA ILE A 487 -25.44 -3.15 14.60
C ILE A 487 -25.26 -2.03 13.60
N ILE A 488 -24.02 -1.82 13.16
CA ILE A 488 -23.64 -0.87 12.12
C ILE A 488 -23.28 -1.69 10.89
N PHE A 489 -24.01 -1.51 9.80
CA PHE A 489 -23.77 -2.22 8.55
C PHE A 489 -23.60 -1.22 7.42
N GLU A 490 -22.59 -1.40 6.57
CA GLU A 490 -22.43 -0.57 5.37
C GLU A 490 -22.90 -1.33 4.13
N ASP A 491 -23.88 -0.75 3.45
CA ASP A 491 -24.37 -1.20 2.16
C ASP A 491 -23.54 -0.57 1.04
N MET A 492 -22.93 -1.41 0.22
CA MET A 492 -22.05 -1.04 -0.88
C MET A 492 -22.50 -1.76 -2.16
N PRO A 493 -23.61 -1.35 -2.79
CA PRO A 493 -24.25 -2.08 -3.89
C PRO A 493 -23.38 -2.18 -5.15
N THR A 494 -22.36 -1.34 -5.26
CA THR A 494 -21.45 -1.30 -6.41
C THR A 494 -20.22 -2.19 -6.24
N VAL A 495 -19.98 -2.74 -5.05
CA VAL A 495 -18.84 -3.61 -4.76
C VAL A 495 -19.36 -4.98 -4.36
N ASP A 496 -19.10 -5.98 -5.20
CA ASP A 496 -19.63 -7.32 -4.99
C ASP A 496 -19.20 -7.89 -3.63
N SER A 497 -20.21 -8.19 -2.82
CA SER A 497 -20.12 -8.92 -1.56
C SER A 497 -19.12 -8.35 -0.54
N PHE A 498 -18.86 -7.04 -0.59
CA PHE A 498 -17.92 -6.37 0.32
C PHE A 498 -18.32 -6.49 1.80
N PHE A 499 -19.62 -6.41 2.08
CA PHE A 499 -20.24 -6.89 3.31
C PHE A 499 -21.34 -7.90 2.91
N PRO A 500 -21.45 -9.06 3.58
CA PRO A 500 -22.32 -10.14 3.13
C PRO A 500 -23.81 -9.79 3.31
N TYR A 501 -24.53 -9.65 2.19
CA TYR A 501 -25.99 -9.40 2.21
C TYR A 501 -26.79 -10.47 2.94
N ALA A 502 -26.31 -11.71 2.99
CA ALA A 502 -26.93 -12.77 3.79
C ALA A 502 -27.00 -12.39 5.29
N VAL A 503 -25.96 -11.75 5.83
CA VAL A 503 -25.98 -11.25 7.22
C VAL A 503 -26.94 -10.07 7.34
N ARG A 504 -27.02 -9.19 6.32
CA ARG A 504 -28.01 -8.11 6.26
C ARG A 504 -29.45 -8.62 6.32
N GLU A 505 -29.78 -9.67 5.56
CA GLU A 505 -31.10 -10.31 5.61
C GLU A 505 -31.40 -10.89 6.99
N CYS A 506 -30.43 -11.57 7.63
CA CYS A 506 -30.55 -12.03 9.01
C CYS A 506 -30.84 -10.87 9.98
N MET A 507 -30.21 -9.71 9.80
CA MET A 507 -30.44 -8.52 10.62
C MET A 507 -31.83 -7.94 10.41
N MET A 508 -32.29 -7.76 9.16
CA MET A 508 -33.63 -7.24 8.86
C MET A 508 -34.76 -8.09 9.47
N ASN A 509 -34.54 -9.41 9.58
CA ASN A 509 -35.49 -10.31 10.22
C ASN A 509 -35.55 -10.12 11.76
N ASN A 510 -34.43 -9.83 12.42
CA ASN A 510 -34.31 -9.84 13.88
C ASN A 510 -34.25 -8.44 14.54
N TYR A 511 -33.86 -7.41 13.79
CA TYR A 511 -33.63 -6.03 14.23
C TYR A 511 -34.41 -5.05 13.35
N LYS A 512 -34.63 -3.83 13.84
CA LYS A 512 -35.22 -2.73 13.06
C LYS A 512 -34.10 -1.77 12.63
N ILE A 513 -34.26 -1.16 11.45
CA ILE A 513 -33.40 -0.07 11.00
C ILE A 513 -33.94 1.22 11.63
N ASP A 514 -33.13 1.91 12.43
CA ASP A 514 -33.49 3.20 13.01
C ASP A 514 -32.95 4.37 12.18
N LEU A 515 -31.77 4.21 11.58
CA LEU A 515 -31.11 5.27 10.81
C LEU A 515 -30.42 4.73 9.56
N THR A 516 -30.35 5.58 8.55
CA THR A 516 -29.52 5.38 7.34
C THR A 516 -28.86 6.70 6.96
N PHE A 517 -27.57 6.67 6.68
CA PHE A 517 -26.81 7.87 6.28
C PHE A 517 -25.64 7.53 5.35
N PRO A 518 -25.07 8.49 4.60
CA PRO A 518 -23.99 8.21 3.65
C PRO A 518 -22.72 7.63 4.31
N ALA A 519 -22.08 6.70 3.61
CA ALA A 519 -20.84 6.05 4.05
C ALA A 519 -19.64 7.04 4.16
N PRO A 520 -18.62 6.73 4.98
CA PRO A 520 -17.44 7.60 5.15
C PRO A 520 -16.54 7.68 3.90
N THR A 521 -16.78 6.81 2.90
CA THR A 521 -16.05 6.75 1.64
C THR A 521 -16.34 7.94 0.71
N GLY A 522 -17.50 8.56 0.87
CA GLY A 522 -17.97 9.67 0.03
C GLY A 522 -18.52 9.23 -1.33
N TYR A 523 -18.67 7.92 -1.57
CA TYR A 523 -19.39 7.40 -2.74
C TYR A 523 -20.90 7.59 -2.55
N GLY A 524 -21.57 8.15 -3.54
CA GLY A 524 -23.00 8.50 -3.43
C GLY A 524 -23.95 7.31 -3.34
N THR A 525 -23.49 6.12 -3.70
CA THR A 525 -24.25 4.87 -3.66
C THR A 525 -24.14 4.12 -2.35
N ASP A 526 -23.18 4.49 -1.50
CA ASP A 526 -22.82 3.71 -0.33
C ASP A 526 -23.43 4.37 0.92
N HIS A 527 -24.09 3.58 1.75
CA HIS A 527 -24.75 4.06 2.97
C HIS A 527 -24.52 3.14 4.15
N VAL A 528 -24.52 3.72 5.33
CA VAL A 528 -24.47 3.03 6.61
C VAL A 528 -25.89 2.93 7.15
N GLU A 529 -26.24 1.73 7.55
CA GLU A 529 -27.49 1.35 8.18
C GLU A 529 -27.22 1.04 9.65
N VAL A 530 -28.07 1.59 10.53
CA VAL A 530 -27.98 1.38 11.97
C VAL A 530 -29.21 0.60 12.44
N TYR A 531 -28.95 -0.55 13.04
CA TYR A 531 -29.97 -1.46 13.53
C TYR A 531 -29.98 -1.52 15.05
N THR A 532 -31.17 -1.50 15.65
CA THR A 532 -31.37 -1.81 17.08
C THR A 532 -32.43 -2.88 17.27
N LEU A 533 -32.52 -3.42 18.48
CA LEU A 533 -33.49 -4.47 18.82
C LEU A 533 -34.93 -3.99 18.59
N LYS A 534 -35.74 -4.85 17.96
CA LYS A 534 -37.19 -4.63 17.73
C LYS A 534 -37.96 -4.52 19.04
#